data_AF-A0AA38UFF8-F1
#
_entry.id   AF-A0AA38UFF8-F1
#
_cell.length_a   1.000
_cell.length_b   1.000
_cell.length_c   1.000
_cell.angle_alpha   90.00
_cell.angle_beta   90.00
_cell.angle_gamma   90.00
#
_symmetry.space_group_name_H-M   'P 1'
#
loop_
_entity.id
_entity.type
_entity.pdbx_description
1 polymer ?
#
loop_
_entity_poly.entity_id
_entity_poly.type
_entity_poly.pdbx_seq_one_letter_code
_entity_poly.pdbx_strand_id
1 'polypeptide(L)'
;MDPDTDDELHVIRAMGPEEAYSRMLDLPKNRVPWTFLASLDEELGLIQLESALSVYQKKDTLLVAGTNSGKTLVVILLALLQKPGHITIMVSPFKRLQESMAKDMWERYNLNVVVINEETTRDVVWWKAFAASAILASNSSCTDPRK
;
A
#
# COMPACT_ATOMS: atom_id res chain seq x y z
N MET A 1 -8.94 27.67 0.50
CA MET A 1 -8.46 26.80 1.59
C MET A 1 -9.69 26.02 2.01
N ASP A 2 -9.73 24.74 1.64
CA ASP A 2 -10.93 23.90 1.77
C ASP A 2 -11.04 23.43 3.24
N PRO A 3 -12.11 23.78 3.98
CA PRO A 3 -12.22 23.51 5.41
C PRO A 3 -12.23 22.01 5.77
N ASP A 4 -12.49 21.12 4.80
CA ASP A 4 -12.44 19.66 4.98
C ASP A 4 -11.01 19.11 5.12
N THR A 5 -9.99 19.87 4.71
CA THR A 5 -8.59 19.36 4.67
C THR A 5 -7.94 19.35 6.06
N ASP A 6 -8.35 20.26 6.95
CA ASP A 6 -7.79 20.39 8.30
C ASP A 6 -8.39 19.36 9.27
N ASP A 7 -9.66 18.99 9.11
CA ASP A 7 -10.30 17.93 9.92
C ASP A 7 -9.70 16.54 9.62
N GLU A 8 -9.36 16.25 8.36
CA GLU A 8 -8.71 14.98 8.00
C GLU A 8 -7.27 14.86 8.54
N LEU A 9 -6.53 15.98 8.62
CA LEU A 9 -5.19 16.01 9.20
C LEU A 9 -5.19 15.69 10.70
N HIS A 10 -6.26 16.05 11.42
CA HIS A 10 -6.45 15.71 12.82
C HIS A 10 -6.79 14.23 13.03
N VAL A 11 -7.59 13.64 12.14
CA VAL A 11 -7.90 12.19 12.15
C VAL A 11 -6.65 11.36 11.79
N ILE A 12 -5.84 11.80 10.84
CA ILE A 12 -4.60 11.11 10.44
C ILE A 12 -3.57 11.10 11.58
N ARG A 13 -3.52 12.14 12.43
CA ARG A 13 -2.55 12.25 13.53
C ARG A 13 -2.89 11.43 14.78
N ALA A 14 -4.12 10.94 14.91
CA ALA A 14 -4.60 10.25 16.11
C ALA A 14 -4.71 8.73 15.96
N MET A 15 -4.55 8.20 14.74
CA MET A 15 -4.70 6.76 14.49
C MET A 15 -3.61 5.97 15.20
N GLY A 16 -4.02 5.10 16.13
CA GLY A 16 -3.15 4.14 16.83
C GLY A 16 -3.08 2.78 16.13
N PRO A 17 -2.20 1.87 16.58
CA PRO A 17 -2.03 0.53 16.01
C PRO A 17 -3.34 -0.28 15.99
N GLU A 18 -4.14 -0.19 17.07
CA GLU A 18 -5.44 -0.86 17.19
C GLU A 18 -6.46 -0.40 16.14
N GLU A 19 -6.53 0.91 15.88
CA GLU A 19 -7.43 1.45 14.86
C GLU A 19 -6.97 1.08 13.44
N ALA A 20 -5.65 1.10 13.21
CA ALA A 20 -5.07 0.63 11.94
C ALA A 20 -5.38 -0.86 11.70
N TYR A 21 -5.25 -1.69 12.74
CA TYR A 21 -5.59 -3.11 12.69
C TYR A 21 -7.08 -3.32 12.41
N SER A 22 -7.97 -2.59 13.09
CA SER A 22 -9.42 -2.63 12.83
C SER A 22 -9.75 -2.27 11.39
N ARG A 23 -9.16 -1.21 10.84
CA ARG A 23 -9.36 -0.84 9.43
C ARG A 23 -8.87 -1.90 8.46
N MET A 24 -7.79 -2.61 8.80
CA MET A 24 -7.29 -3.71 7.99
C MET A 24 -8.22 -4.93 8.03
N LEU A 25 -8.93 -5.17 9.13
CA LEU A 25 -9.97 -6.20 9.23
C LEU A 25 -11.20 -5.88 8.38
N ASP A 26 -11.52 -4.59 8.23
CA ASP A 26 -12.63 -4.10 7.40
C ASP A 26 -12.31 -4.10 5.90
N LEU A 27 -11.05 -4.30 5.52
CA LEU A 27 -10.69 -4.47 4.11
C LEU A 27 -11.34 -5.76 3.56
N PRO A 28 -11.80 -5.75 2.30
CA PRO A 28 -12.40 -6.94 1.73
C PRO A 28 -11.41 -8.10 1.78
N LYS A 29 -11.88 -9.31 2.14
CA LYS A 29 -11.06 -10.52 2.40
C LYS A 29 -10.13 -10.92 1.25
N ASN A 30 -10.32 -10.35 0.06
CA ASN A 30 -9.48 -10.54 -1.13
C ASN A 30 -8.29 -9.57 -1.22
N ARG A 31 -8.18 -8.57 -0.33
CA ARG A 31 -7.04 -7.63 -0.26
C ARG A 31 -6.01 -7.99 0.80
N VAL A 32 -6.42 -8.74 1.83
CA VAL A 32 -5.59 -9.00 3.01
C VAL A 32 -5.66 -10.50 3.34
N PRO A 33 -4.59 -11.28 3.09
CA PRO A 33 -4.57 -12.70 3.44
C PRO A 33 -4.75 -12.89 4.95
N TRP A 34 -5.58 -13.84 5.38
CA TRP A 34 -5.84 -14.04 6.81
C TRP A 34 -4.58 -14.53 7.56
N THR A 35 -3.71 -15.27 6.87
CA THR A 35 -2.38 -15.65 7.37
C THR A 35 -1.47 -14.45 7.62
N PHE A 36 -1.70 -13.32 6.94
CA PHE A 36 -0.90 -12.11 7.09
C PHE A 36 -1.29 -11.31 8.34
N LEU A 37 -2.59 -11.17 8.66
CA LEU A 37 -2.98 -10.53 9.93
C LEU A 37 -2.60 -11.38 11.15
N ALA A 38 -2.61 -12.72 11.01
CA ALA A 38 -2.13 -13.62 12.06
C ALA A 38 -0.61 -13.47 12.33
N SER A 39 0.16 -13.02 11.34
CA SER A 39 1.60 -12.73 11.51
C SER A 39 1.88 -11.34 12.12
N LEU A 40 0.89 -10.45 12.16
CA LEU A 40 1.02 -9.14 12.81
C LEU A 40 0.96 -9.23 14.33
N ASP A 41 0.50 -10.36 14.87
CA ASP A 41 0.40 -10.66 16.31
C ASP A 41 1.76 -11.04 16.94
N GLU A 42 2.82 -11.14 16.13
CA GLU A 42 4.19 -11.33 16.60
C GLU A 42 4.88 -9.97 16.85
N GLU A 43 5.85 -9.92 17.78
CA GLU A 43 6.58 -8.69 18.15
C GLU A 43 7.20 -7.96 16.93
N LEU A 44 7.63 -8.72 15.92
CA LEU A 44 8.15 -8.17 14.65
C LEU A 44 7.06 -7.54 13.79
N GLY A 45 5.83 -8.05 13.84
CA GLY A 45 4.65 -7.52 13.17
C GLY A 45 4.23 -6.16 13.69
N LEU A 46 4.35 -5.95 15.01
CA LEU A 46 4.07 -4.66 15.65
C LEU A 46 5.00 -3.55 15.13
N ILE A 47 6.32 -3.80 15.06
CA ILE A 47 7.31 -2.84 14.56
C ILE A 47 7.02 -2.47 13.10
N GLN A 48 6.60 -3.44 12.29
CA GLN A 48 6.25 -3.19 10.88
C GLN A 48 5.01 -2.30 10.75
N LEU A 49 3.98 -2.57 11.56
CA LEU A 49 2.76 -1.77 11.60
C LEU A 49 3.03 -0.35 12.11
N GLU A 50 3.79 -0.19 13.19
CA GLU A 50 4.19 1.11 13.73
C GLU A 50 5.00 1.93 12.73
N SER A 51 5.91 1.27 11.99
CA SER A 51 6.68 1.91 10.93
C SER A 51 5.76 2.40 9.81
N ALA A 52 4.82 1.57 9.36
CA ALA A 52 3.87 1.93 8.31
C ALA A 52 2.95 3.08 8.76
N LEU A 53 2.48 3.03 10.00
CA LEU A 53 1.61 4.05 10.60
C LEU A 53 2.35 5.38 10.78
N SER A 54 3.62 5.35 11.18
CA SER A 54 4.45 6.56 11.27
C SER A 54 4.56 7.26 9.91
N VAL A 55 4.79 6.50 8.84
CA VAL A 55 4.81 7.05 7.48
C VAL A 55 3.43 7.55 7.05
N TYR A 56 2.34 6.81 7.37
CA TYR A 56 0.97 7.25 7.11
C TYR A 56 0.66 8.59 7.80
N GLN A 57 1.17 8.78 9.01
CA GLN A 57 1.10 10.03 9.80
C GLN A 57 2.01 11.15 9.27
N LYS A 58 2.62 10.97 8.09
CA LYS A 58 3.53 11.92 7.44
C LYS A 58 4.82 12.17 8.25
N LYS A 59 5.33 11.15 8.95
CA LYS A 59 6.62 11.19 9.66
C LYS A 59 7.69 10.45 8.88
N ASP A 60 8.83 11.10 8.69
CA ASP A 60 10.02 10.44 8.14
C ASP A 60 10.47 9.33 9.09
N THR A 61 10.59 8.12 8.56
CA THR A 61 10.81 6.91 9.36
C THR A 61 12.01 6.13 8.80
N LEU A 62 12.97 5.81 9.68
CA LEU A 62 14.10 4.95 9.36
C LEU A 62 13.95 3.60 10.07
N LEU A 63 13.63 2.56 9.30
CA LEU A 63 13.59 1.19 9.83
C LEU A 63 14.91 0.47 9.57
N VAL A 64 15.65 0.19 10.65
CA VAL A 64 16.90 -0.59 10.59
C VAL A 64 16.60 -2.03 10.96
N ALA A 65 16.68 -2.94 9.98
CA ALA A 65 16.42 -4.35 10.20
C ALA A 65 17.18 -5.24 9.21
N GLY A 66 17.51 -6.47 9.64
CA GLY A 66 18.22 -7.47 8.83
C GLY A 66 17.46 -7.91 7.58
N THR A 67 18.09 -8.67 6.69
CA THR A 67 17.36 -9.29 5.57
C THR A 67 16.26 -10.22 6.11
N ASN A 68 15.22 -10.44 5.31
CA ASN A 68 14.06 -11.26 5.69
C ASN A 68 13.24 -10.75 6.91
N SER A 69 13.52 -9.55 7.42
CA SER A 69 12.77 -8.95 8.54
C SER A 69 11.40 -8.36 8.16
N GLY A 70 10.95 -8.55 6.92
CA GLY A 70 9.69 -8.00 6.43
C GLY A 70 9.70 -6.49 6.14
N LYS A 71 10.84 -5.86 5.81
CA LYS A 71 10.87 -4.44 5.40
C LYS A 71 9.89 -4.10 4.26
N THR A 72 9.77 -5.00 3.28
CA THR A 72 8.79 -4.86 2.19
C THR A 72 7.36 -4.79 2.70
N LEU A 73 7.08 -5.49 3.81
CA LEU A 73 5.76 -5.56 4.41
C LEU A 73 5.28 -4.22 4.94
N VAL A 74 6.20 -3.39 5.46
CA VAL A 74 5.90 -2.01 5.88
C VAL A 74 5.30 -1.20 4.74
N VAL A 75 5.84 -1.37 3.53
CA VAL A 75 5.37 -0.62 2.37
C VAL A 75 4.04 -1.16 1.84
N ILE A 76 3.83 -2.47 1.94
CA ILE A 76 2.54 -3.11 1.63
C ILE A 76 1.46 -2.63 2.61
N LEU A 77 1.76 -2.64 3.91
CA LEU A 77 0.88 -2.12 4.97
C LEU A 77 0.52 -0.66 4.70
N LEU A 78 1.52 0.17 4.41
CA LEU A 78 1.28 1.56 4.04
C LEU A 78 0.34 1.67 2.84
N ALA A 79 0.58 0.93 1.75
CA ALA A 79 -0.27 0.96 0.56
C ALA A 79 -1.71 0.50 0.83
N LEU A 80 -1.91 -0.46 1.73
CA LEU A 80 -3.24 -0.95 2.12
C LEU A 80 -4.00 0.04 3.03
N LEU A 81 -3.30 0.79 3.88
CA LEU A 81 -3.89 1.79 4.78
C LEU A 81 -4.27 3.10 4.05
N GLN A 82 -3.67 3.38 2.90
CA GLN A 82 -3.92 4.59 2.13
C GLN A 82 -5.31 4.60 1.50
N LYS A 83 -5.93 5.78 1.44
CA LYS A 83 -7.21 5.98 0.74
C LYS A 83 -7.02 5.81 -0.78
N PRO A 84 -8.09 5.49 -1.54
CA PRO A 84 -8.05 5.57 -3.00
C PRO A 84 -7.54 6.94 -3.47
N GLY A 85 -6.68 6.95 -4.50
CA GLY A 85 -6.08 8.18 -5.04
C GLY A 85 -4.66 8.48 -4.54
N HIS A 86 -4.16 7.76 -3.55
CA HIS A 86 -2.78 7.85 -3.09
C HIS A 86 -1.86 6.87 -3.83
N ILE A 87 -0.59 7.26 -4.00
CA ILE A 87 0.44 6.47 -4.66
C ILE A 87 1.63 6.30 -3.72
N THR A 88 2.10 5.07 -3.58
CA THR A 88 3.34 4.75 -2.86
C THR A 88 4.46 4.50 -3.86
N ILE A 89 5.56 5.24 -3.74
CA ILE A 89 6.73 5.09 -4.62
C ILE A 89 7.81 4.32 -3.89
N MET A 90 8.28 3.23 -4.51
CA MET A 90 9.40 2.44 -4.02
C MET A 90 10.60 2.61 -4.95
N VAL A 91 11.77 2.85 -4.36
CA VAL A 91 13.03 2.91 -5.09
C VAL A 91 13.88 1.72 -4.69
N SER A 92 14.31 0.94 -5.68
CA SER A 92 15.19 -0.21 -5.49
C SER A 92 16.30 -0.19 -6.54
N PRO A 93 17.57 -0.42 -6.16
CA PRO A 93 18.68 -0.44 -7.10
C PRO A 93 18.72 -1.69 -7.99
N PHE A 94 17.93 -2.73 -7.70
CA PHE A 94 17.99 -4.02 -8.40
C PHE A 94 16.72 -4.30 -9.20
N LYS A 95 16.83 -4.37 -10.54
CA LYS A 95 15.69 -4.67 -11.45
C LYS A 95 14.97 -5.98 -11.11
N ARG A 96 15.71 -7.07 -10.92
CA ARG A 96 15.13 -8.38 -10.57
C ARG A 96 14.33 -8.35 -9.28
N LEU A 97 14.76 -7.51 -8.33
CA LEU A 97 14.04 -7.33 -7.07
C LEU A 97 12.73 -6.56 -7.31
N GLN A 98 12.73 -5.54 -8.17
CA GLN A 98 11.52 -4.80 -8.53
C GLN A 98 10.46 -5.72 -9.15
N GLU A 99 10.85 -6.57 -10.10
CA GLU A 99 9.92 -7.52 -10.76
C GLU A 99 9.34 -8.54 -9.77
N SER A 100 10.19 -9.15 -8.93
CA SER A 100 9.74 -10.11 -7.92
C SER A 100 8.78 -9.46 -6.93
N MET A 101 9.09 -8.25 -6.47
CA MET A 101 8.23 -7.51 -5.54
C MET A 101 6.89 -7.15 -6.17
N ALA A 102 6.88 -6.65 -7.40
CA ALA A 102 5.65 -6.31 -8.10
C ALA A 102 4.75 -7.53 -8.31
N LYS A 103 5.34 -8.68 -8.68
CA LYS A 103 4.62 -9.95 -8.80
C LYS A 103 4.01 -10.38 -7.46
N ASP A 104 4.80 -10.40 -6.38
CA ASP A 104 4.30 -10.79 -5.06
C ASP A 104 3.21 -9.84 -4.54
N MET A 105 3.35 -8.52 -4.77
CA MET A 105 2.35 -7.53 -4.38
C MET A 105 1.02 -7.70 -5.11
N TRP A 106 1.07 -8.03 -6.41
CA TRP A 106 -0.12 -8.33 -7.19
C TRP A 106 -0.76 -9.65 -6.75
N GLU A 107 0.00 -10.75 -6.76
CA GLU A 107 -0.54 -12.10 -6.56
C GLU A 107 -1.05 -12.33 -5.14
N ARG A 108 -0.41 -11.74 -4.12
CA ARG A 108 -0.73 -12.01 -2.72
C ARG A 108 -1.62 -10.95 -2.08
N TYR A 109 -1.48 -9.69 -2.49
CA TYR A 109 -2.14 -8.55 -1.84
C TYR A 109 -3.09 -7.80 -2.78
N ASN A 110 -3.18 -8.22 -4.05
CA ASN A 110 -4.04 -7.60 -5.05
C ASN A 110 -3.78 -6.08 -5.17
N LEU A 111 -2.51 -5.68 -5.03
CA LEU A 111 -2.06 -4.31 -5.19
C LEU A 111 -1.69 -4.04 -6.65
N ASN A 112 -2.24 -2.95 -7.22
CA ASN A 112 -1.83 -2.47 -8.53
C ASN A 112 -0.42 -1.87 -8.44
N VAL A 113 0.57 -2.52 -9.05
CA VAL A 113 1.97 -2.09 -9.04
C VAL A 113 2.46 -1.86 -10.45
N VAL A 114 3.23 -0.78 -10.63
CA VAL A 114 3.92 -0.47 -11.88
C VAL A 114 5.42 -0.41 -11.60
N VAL A 115 6.20 -1.14 -12.37
CA VAL A 115 7.67 -1.09 -12.31
C VAL A 115 8.17 -0.15 -13.40
N ILE A 116 8.95 0.85 -13.00
CA ILE A 116 9.55 1.84 -13.91
C ILE A 116 11.07 1.75 -13.80
N ASN A 117 11.74 1.44 -14.91
CA ASN A 117 13.20 1.35 -15.00
C ASN A 117 13.67 1.74 -16.42
N GLU A 118 14.95 1.52 -16.74
CA GLU A 118 15.55 1.91 -18.03
C GLU A 118 14.95 1.23 -19.27
N GLU A 119 14.24 0.10 -19.09
CA GLU A 119 13.57 -0.64 -20.17
C GLU A 119 12.11 -0.17 -20.36
N THR A 120 11.59 0.67 -19.47
CA THR A 120 10.22 1.17 -19.57
C THR A 120 10.09 2.15 -20.74
N THR A 121 9.05 1.96 -21.56
CA THR A 121 8.79 2.82 -22.72
C THR A 121 8.57 4.27 -22.31
N ARG A 122 9.06 5.20 -23.15
CA ARG A 122 8.84 6.65 -23.02
C ARG A 122 7.62 7.14 -23.82
N ASP A 123 6.91 6.22 -24.46
CA ASP A 123 5.75 6.56 -25.28
C ASP A 123 4.56 7.04 -24.42
N VAL A 124 4.21 8.30 -24.59
CA VAL A 124 3.09 8.95 -23.89
C VAL A 124 1.75 8.29 -24.21
N VAL A 125 1.57 7.78 -25.44
CA VAL A 125 0.35 7.09 -25.86
C VAL A 125 0.18 5.80 -25.07
N TRP A 126 1.28 5.04 -24.92
CA TRP A 126 1.31 3.83 -24.10
C TRP A 126 0.92 4.12 -22.65
N TRP A 127 1.51 5.15 -22.03
CA TRP A 127 1.20 5.52 -20.65
C TRP A 127 -0.25 5.96 -20.44
N LYS A 128 -0.82 6.71 -21.40
CA LYS A 128 -2.23 7.11 -21.36
C LYS A 128 -3.17 5.90 -21.43
N ALA A 129 -2.89 4.95 -22.34
CA ALA A 129 -3.66 3.73 -22.47
C ALA A 129 -3.55 2.84 -21.21
N PHE A 130 -2.33 2.70 -20.68
CA PHE A 130 -2.06 1.95 -19.46
C PHE A 130 -2.81 2.53 -18.26
N ALA A 131 -2.70 3.84 -18.02
CA ALA A 131 -3.39 4.52 -16.93
C ALA A 131 -4.92 4.38 -17.03
N ALA A 132 -5.48 4.52 -18.24
CA ALA A 132 -6.91 4.33 -18.47
C ALA A 132 -7.36 2.90 -18.13
N SER A 133 -6.59 1.88 -18.49
CA SER A 133 -6.91 0.48 -18.21
C SER A 133 -6.87 0.15 -16.70
N ALA A 134 -5.92 0.72 -15.97
CA ALA A 134 -5.79 0.53 -14.52
C ALA A 134 -6.96 1.18 -13.76
N ILE A 135 -7.41 2.36 -14.19
CA ILE A 135 -8.56 3.07 -13.61
C ILE A 135 -9.87 2.29 -13.85
N LEU A 136 -10.04 1.72 -15.05
CA LEU A 136 -11.23 0.93 -15.38
C LEU A 136 -11.29 -0.36 -14.56
N ALA A 137 -10.16 -1.05 -14.35
CA ALA A 137 -10.08 -2.23 -13.51
C ALA A 137 -10.45 -1.95 -12.04
N SER A 138 -10.07 -0.77 -11.51
CA SER A 138 -10.48 -0.36 -10.15
C SER A 138 -11.97 -0.07 -10.02
N ASN A 139 -12.62 0.45 -11.08
CA ASN A 139 -14.04 0.81 -11.04
C ASN A 139 -14.98 -0.39 -11.16
N SER A 140 -14.55 -1.48 -11.79
CA SER A 140 -15.29 -2.76 -11.83
C SER A 140 -15.35 -3.48 -10.48
N SER A 141 -14.55 -3.08 -9.50
CA SER A 141 -14.64 -3.60 -8.12
C SER A 141 -15.62 -2.82 -7.22
N CYS A 142 -16.17 -1.71 -7.74
CA CYS A 142 -17.08 -0.80 -7.03
C CYS A 142 -18.49 -0.81 -7.66
N THR A 143 -19.02 -2.00 -7.97
CA THR A 143 -20.47 -2.17 -8.13
C THR A 143 -21.03 -2.65 -6.78
N ASP A 144 -21.68 -1.73 -6.09
CA ASP A 144 -22.44 -1.99 -4.87
C ASP A 144 -23.45 -3.15 -5.10
N PRO A 145 -23.40 -4.25 -4.33
CA PRO A 145 -24.40 -5.31 -4.39
C PRO A 145 -25.75 -4.91 -3.77
N ARG A 146 -25.94 -3.65 -3.36
CA ARG A 146 -27.23 -3.10 -2.91
C ARG A 146 -27.87 -2.21 -3.98
N LYS A 147 -28.28 -2.82 -5.08
CA LYS A 147 -29.43 -2.35 -5.87
C LYS A 147 -30.30 -3.54 -6.24
#